data_AF-A0A8J4Q900-F1
#
_entry.id   AF-A0A8J4Q900-F1
#
_cell.length_a   1.000
_cell.length_b   1.000
_cell.length_c   1.000
_cell.angle_alpha   90.00
_cell.angle_beta   90.00
_cell.angle_gamma   90.00
#
_symmetry.space_group_name_H-M   'P 1'
#
loop_
_entity.id
_entity.type
_entity.pdbx_description
1 polymer ?
#
loop_
_entity_poly.entity_id
_entity_poly.type
_entity_poly.pdbx_seq_one_letter_code
_entity_poly.pdbx_strand_id
1 'polypeptide(L)'
;VWVWDSAIFEKVECRQPFVDAVVTKCKHYFCEHCALKHHAKNKKCFVCNKPTLGIFNTAHEIRKRIAAEEEGLELYVDMVQGCL
;
A
#
# COMPACT_ATOMS: atom_id res chain seq x y z
N VAL A 1 -13.27 19.76 3.68
CA VAL A 1 -12.13 19.78 2.74
C VAL A 1 -11.24 18.63 3.13
N TRP A 2 -11.40 17.47 2.49
CA TRP A 2 -10.63 16.28 2.82
C TRP A 2 -9.33 16.34 2.02
N VAL A 3 -8.25 16.74 2.67
CA VAL A 3 -6.93 16.79 2.06
C VAL A 3 -6.37 15.37 2.06
N TRP A 4 -6.46 14.69 0.93
CA TRP A 4 -5.75 13.44 0.63
C TRP A 4 -4.76 13.72 -0.49
N ASP A 5 -3.81 14.64 -0.26
CA ASP A 5 -2.78 15.05 -1.23
C ASP A 5 -1.47 14.24 -1.09
N SER A 6 -1.57 12.91 -0.92
CA SER A 6 -0.43 12.01 -1.10
C SER A 6 -0.79 10.91 -2.10
N ALA A 7 -0.36 11.11 -3.34
CA ALA A 7 -0.58 10.31 -4.55
C ALA A 7 0.02 8.87 -4.51
N ILE A 8 0.17 8.26 -3.34
CA ILE A 8 0.71 6.91 -3.16
C ILE A 8 -0.42 5.87 -3.12
N PHE A 9 -1.66 6.31 -2.92
CA PHE A 9 -2.83 5.46 -2.68
C PHE A 9 -3.79 5.35 -3.87
N GLU A 10 -3.37 5.73 -5.08
CA GLU A 10 -4.32 5.73 -6.19
C GLU A 10 -4.52 4.33 -6.79
N LYS A 11 -5.61 3.72 -6.28
CA LYS A 11 -6.42 2.64 -6.86
C LYS A 11 -5.91 1.21 -6.65
N VAL A 12 -6.02 0.77 -5.40
CA VAL A 12 -6.14 -0.64 -5.04
C VAL A 12 -7.62 -0.93 -4.77
N GLU A 13 -8.12 -2.12 -5.12
CA GLU A 13 -9.48 -2.57 -4.79
C GLU A 13 -9.78 -2.47 -3.27
N CYS A 14 -8.72 -2.39 -2.45
CA CYS A 14 -8.75 -2.15 -1.01
C CYS A 14 -8.78 -0.62 -0.72
N ARG A 15 -9.94 -0.08 -0.29
CA ARG A 15 -10.11 1.31 0.23
C ARG A 15 -9.57 1.49 1.67
N GLN A 16 -8.55 0.73 2.03
CA GLN A 16 -8.00 0.65 3.37
C GLN A 16 -6.51 0.96 3.29
N PRO A 17 -5.91 1.51 4.37
CA PRO A 17 -4.46 1.63 4.46
C PRO A 17 -3.81 0.25 4.23
N PHE A 18 -2.61 0.24 3.65
CA PHE A 18 -1.89 -0.99 3.34
C PHE A 18 -1.38 -1.67 4.62
N VAL A 19 -2.26 -2.40 5.30
CA VAL A 19 -1.88 -3.40 6.30
C VAL A 19 -1.38 -4.60 5.50
N ASP A 20 -0.07 -4.85 5.55
CA ASP A 20 0.60 -5.96 4.82
C ASP A 20 0.69 -5.78 3.30
N ALA A 21 1.39 -4.73 2.87
CA ALA A 21 1.75 -4.55 1.47
C ALA A 21 2.65 -5.68 0.94
N VAL A 22 2.30 -6.22 -0.22
CA VAL A 22 3.10 -7.17 -1.00
C VAL A 22 3.46 -6.59 -2.36
N VAL A 23 4.59 -7.01 -2.90
CA VAL A 23 5.12 -6.64 -4.21
C VAL A 23 5.22 -7.87 -5.11
N THR A 24 4.76 -7.70 -6.34
CA THR A 24 4.87 -8.70 -7.41
C THR A 24 6.21 -8.61 -8.13
N LYS A 25 6.58 -9.64 -8.90
CA LYS A 25 7.78 -9.61 -9.77
C LYS A 25 7.80 -8.42 -10.74
N CYS A 26 6.64 -7.94 -11.16
CA CYS A 26 6.51 -6.75 -12.01
C CYS A 26 6.55 -5.42 -11.26
N LYS A 27 6.91 -5.41 -9.97
CA LYS A 27 7.04 -4.22 -9.09
C LYS A 27 5.75 -3.44 -8.86
N HIS A 28 4.60 -4.11 -8.96
CA HIS A 28 3.32 -3.54 -8.52
C HIS A 28 2.99 -4.01 -7.10
N TYR A 29 2.41 -3.08 -6.32
CA TYR A 29 2.11 -3.22 -4.90
C TYR A 29 0.62 -3.42 -4.65
N PHE A 30 0.29 -4.27 -3.69
CA PHE A 30 -1.08 -4.64 -3.33
C PHE A 30 -1.14 -4.95 -1.84
N CYS A 31 -2.32 -4.90 -1.20
CA CYS A 31 -2.50 -5.57 0.09
C CYS A 31 -2.44 -7.08 -0.11
N GLU A 32 -1.87 -7.82 0.83
CA GLU A 32 -1.75 -9.28 0.78
C GLU A 32 -3.09 -9.97 0.45
N HIS A 33 -4.14 -9.64 1.19
CA HIS A 33 -5.49 -10.18 0.98
C HIS A 33 -6.03 -9.88 -0.43
N CYS A 34 -5.82 -8.66 -0.91
CA CYS A 34 -6.25 -8.24 -2.25
C CYS A 34 -5.48 -9.01 -3.34
N ALA A 35 -4.17 -9.21 -3.17
CA ALA A 35 -3.32 -9.95 -4.11
C ALA A 35 -3.71 -11.44 -4.19
N LEU A 36 -3.90 -12.09 -3.04
CA LEU A 36 -4.26 -13.51 -2.97
C LEU A 36 -5.67 -13.77 -3.53
N LYS A 37 -6.65 -12.93 -3.15
CA LYS A 37 -8.03 -13.03 -3.65
C LYS A 37 -8.09 -12.89 -5.18
N HIS A 38 -7.28 -12.01 -5.75
CA HIS A 38 -7.17 -11.89 -7.20
C HIS A 38 -6.49 -13.09 -7.83
N HIS A 39 -5.33 -13.49 -7.31
CA HIS A 39 -4.58 -14.62 -7.84
C HIS A 39 -5.38 -15.92 -7.85
N ALA A 40 -6.33 -16.08 -6.93
CA ALA A 40 -7.27 -17.20 -6.93
C ALA A 40 -8.18 -17.20 -8.18
N LYS A 41 -8.63 -16.03 -8.65
CA LYS A 41 -9.53 -15.88 -9.81
C LYS A 41 -8.79 -15.67 -11.13
N ASN A 42 -7.70 -14.91 -11.11
CA ASN A 42 -6.90 -14.53 -12.27
C ASN A 42 -5.41 -14.51 -11.89
N LYS A 43 -4.60 -15.29 -12.62
CA LYS A 43 -3.17 -15.45 -12.35
C LYS A 43 -2.32 -14.26 -12.82
N LYS A 44 -2.94 -13.21 -13.39
CA LYS A 44 -2.26 -12.01 -13.91
C LYS A 44 -2.20 -10.89 -12.87
N CYS A 45 -1.31 -9.93 -13.10
CA CYS A 45 -1.20 -8.73 -12.31
C CYS A 45 -2.32 -7.77 -12.69
N PHE A 46 -2.99 -7.16 -11.71
CA PHE A 46 -4.05 -6.17 -11.92
C PHE A 46 -3.63 -4.98 -12.78
N VAL A 47 -2.37 -4.53 -12.64
CA VAL A 47 -1.92 -3.27 -13.25
C VAL A 47 -1.43 -3.51 -14.67
N CYS A 48 -0.52 -4.48 -14.86
CA CYS A 48 0.13 -4.67 -16.17
C CYS A 48 -0.25 -5.98 -16.87
N ASN A 49 -1.18 -6.76 -16.32
CA ASN A 49 -1.65 -8.03 -16.87
C ASN A 49 -0.56 -9.11 -17.10
N LYS A 50 0.67 -8.89 -16.60
CA LYS A 50 1.73 -9.90 -16.63
C LYS A 50 1.42 -11.04 -15.67
N PRO A 51 1.81 -12.29 -15.96
CA PRO A 51 1.60 -13.41 -15.05
C PRO A 51 2.35 -13.15 -13.73
N THR A 52 1.64 -13.27 -12.60
CA THR A 52 2.21 -13.11 -11.25
C THR A 52 3.03 -14.32 -10.84
N LEU A 53 2.76 -15.49 -11.43
CA LEU A 53 3.38 -16.77 -11.11
C LEU A 53 3.22 -17.18 -9.63
N GLY A 54 2.28 -16.57 -8.92
CA GLY A 54 2.10 -16.80 -7.47
C GLY A 54 3.16 -16.13 -6.60
N ILE A 55 4.01 -15.26 -7.17
CA ILE A 55 5.10 -14.61 -6.44
C ILE A 55 4.62 -13.27 -5.89
N PHE A 56 4.46 -13.21 -4.57
CA PHE A 56 4.11 -12.03 -3.80
C PHE A 56 5.09 -11.91 -2.63
N ASN A 57 6.01 -10.96 -2.69
CA ASN A 57 7.00 -10.74 -1.64
C ASN A 57 6.55 -9.61 -0.72
N THR A 58 6.93 -9.63 0.55
CA THR A 58 6.63 -8.54 1.47
C THR A 58 7.28 -7.23 1.00
N ALA A 59 6.50 -6.15 0.90
CA ALA A 59 6.96 -4.85 0.43
C ALA A 59 7.56 -4.02 1.58
N HIS A 60 8.71 -4.46 2.10
CA HIS A 60 9.40 -3.79 3.21
C HIS A 60 9.72 -2.32 2.93
N GLU A 61 10.01 -1.96 1.68
CA GLU A 61 10.30 -0.57 1.28
C GLU A 61 9.08 0.34 1.45
N ILE A 62 7.89 -0.13 1.05
CA ILE A 62 6.65 0.63 1.22
C ILE A 62 6.28 0.73 2.70
N ARG A 63 6.47 -0.34 3.49
CA ARG A 63 6.25 -0.29 4.95
C ARG A 63 7.13 0.76 5.63
N LYS A 64 8.39 0.89 5.23
CA LYS A 64 9.28 1.94 5.75
C LYS A 64 8.82 3.34 5.34
N ARG A 65 8.35 3.51 4.11
CA ARG A 65 7.85 4.81 3.62
C ARG A 65 6.53 5.20 4.30
N ILE A 66 5.61 4.26 4.47
CA ILE A 66 4.37 4.47 5.22
C ILE A 66 4.69 4.80 6.67
N ALA A 67 5.57 4.03 7.34
CA ALA A 67 5.98 4.34 8.70
C ALA A 67 6.67 5.71 8.81
N ALA A 68 7.50 6.11 7.85
CA ALA A 68 8.13 7.43 7.86
C ALA A 68 7.13 8.57 7.57
N GLU A 69 6.11 8.34 6.72
CA GLU A 69 5.02 9.29 6.50
C GLU A 69 4.07 9.35 7.70
N GLU A 70 3.77 8.21 8.33
CA GLU A 70 2.98 8.11 9.56
C GLU A 70 3.73 8.74 10.73
N GLU A 71 5.02 8.48 10.93
CA GLU A 71 5.87 9.17 11.91
C GLU A 71 5.99 10.65 11.58
N GLY A 72 6.06 11.04 10.30
CA GLY A 72 6.05 12.44 9.89
C GLY A 72 4.70 13.13 10.15
N LEU A 73 3.60 12.40 9.98
CA LEU A 73 2.25 12.84 10.33
C LEU A 73 2.04 12.83 11.84
N GLU A 74 2.57 11.88 12.58
CA GLU A 74 2.49 11.76 14.03
C GLU A 74 3.32 12.87 14.67
N LEU A 75 4.52 13.17 14.15
CA LEU A 75 5.27 14.37 14.50
C LEU A 75 4.52 15.67 14.14
N TYR A 76 3.81 15.71 13.01
CA TYR A 76 2.97 16.85 12.63
C TYR A 76 1.75 16.99 13.56
N VAL A 77 1.09 15.88 13.92
CA VAL A 77 -0.06 15.84 14.83
C VAL A 77 0.39 16.19 16.24
N ASP A 78 1.53 15.70 16.70
CA ASP A 78 2.15 16.05 17.99
C ASP A 78 2.58 17.53 18.03
N MET A 79 3.08 18.06 16.91
CA MET A 79 3.44 19.48 16.79
C MET A 79 2.21 20.39 16.70
N VAL A 80 1.08 19.91 16.15
CA VAL A 80 -0.17 20.68 16.01
C VAL A 80 -1.10 20.51 17.22
N GLN A 81 -1.06 19.37 17.92
CA GLN A 81 -1.71 19.13 19.21
C GLN A 81 -0.80 19.44 20.41
N GLY A 82 0.31 20.14 20.17
CA GLY A 82 1.11 20.80 21.20
C GLY A 82 0.37 21.98 21.84
N CYS A 83 -0.69 21.70 22.60
CA CYS A 83 -1.17 22.50 23.73
C CYS A 83 -2.09 21.63 24.60
N LEU A 84 -1.77 21.63 25.91
CA LEU A 84 -2.63 21.45 27.10
C LEU A 84 -4.11 21.13 26.87
#